data_AF-A0A4P6V0F0-F1
#
_entry.id   AF-A0A4P6V0F0-F1
#
_cell.length_a   1.000
_cell.length_b   1.000
_cell.length_c   1.000
_cell.angle_alpha   90.00
_cell.angle_beta   90.00
_cell.angle_gamma   90.00
#
_symmetry.space_group_name_H-M   'P 1'
#
loop_
_entity.id
_entity.type
_entity.pdbx_description
1 polymer ?
#
loop_
_entity_poly.entity_id
_entity_poly.type
_entity_poly.pdbx_seq_one_letter_code
_entity_poly.pdbx_strand_id
1 'polypeptide(L)'
;MSSLKRILAVAFAALISLITVQAGAQEPEFRYFTWLEDVLNKIENGEDVRGYKLCATEEWSPLYSAKPDVVKGFGVVFSQSAAEALLAVGTLCELAALEWTEGEQRKESEKALKGATMADEFQPIPSLNKE
;
A
#
# COMPACT_ATOMS: atom_id res chain seq x y z
N MET A 1 74.35 -20.25 -4.82
CA MET A 1 73.38 -21.36 -4.81
C MET A 1 72.22 -20.97 -3.90
N SER A 2 71.01 -21.08 -4.45
CA SER A 2 69.63 -20.93 -3.92
C SER A 2 69.40 -20.19 -2.60
N SER A 3 68.85 -18.96 -2.59
CA SER A 3 67.39 -18.68 -2.68
C SER A 3 66.52 -19.55 -1.76
N LEU A 4 66.29 -19.09 -0.54
CA LEU A 4 65.15 -19.52 0.27
C LEU A 4 64.01 -18.51 0.11
N LYS A 5 63.18 -18.77 -0.91
CA LYS A 5 61.77 -18.38 -0.94
C LYS A 5 60.98 -19.53 -0.32
N ARG A 6 60.03 -19.22 0.57
CA ARG A 6 58.64 -19.73 0.57
C ARG A 6 57.91 -19.18 1.79
N ILE A 7 57.14 -18.12 1.51
CA ILE A 7 56.06 -17.64 2.37
C ILE A 7 54.99 -18.74 2.35
N LEU A 8 54.75 -19.36 3.51
CA LEU A 8 53.68 -20.33 3.70
C LEU A 8 52.42 -19.55 4.10
N ALA A 9 51.67 -19.08 3.11
CA ALA A 9 50.32 -18.56 3.32
C ALA A 9 49.34 -19.74 3.23
N VAL A 10 48.85 -20.20 4.38
CA VAL A 10 47.80 -21.22 4.45
C VAL A 10 46.55 -20.57 5.03
N ALA A 11 45.55 -20.50 4.14
CA ALA A 11 44.11 -20.57 4.37
C ALA A 11 43.46 -19.60 5.35
N PHE A 12 42.52 -18.81 4.83
CA PHE A 12 41.12 -18.93 5.26
C PHE A 12 40.22 -18.52 4.09
N ALA A 13 39.78 -19.52 3.32
CA ALA A 13 38.57 -19.40 2.52
C ALA A 13 37.39 -19.50 3.50
N ALA A 14 36.91 -18.37 3.99
CA ALA A 14 35.63 -18.30 4.69
C ALA A 14 34.62 -17.67 3.75
N LEU A 15 33.83 -18.55 3.15
CA LEU A 15 32.50 -18.34 2.58
C LEU A 15 32.09 -16.89 2.36
N ILE A 16 32.06 -16.52 1.08
CA ILE A 16 31.14 -15.51 0.60
C ILE A 16 29.74 -16.12 0.78
N SER A 17 29.11 -15.89 1.94
CA SER A 17 27.67 -16.01 2.06
C SER A 17 27.04 -14.84 1.31
N LEU A 18 27.03 -14.96 -0.02
CA LEU A 18 26.07 -14.30 -0.90
C LEU A 18 24.68 -14.84 -0.52
N ILE A 19 24.14 -14.35 0.60
CA ILE A 19 22.70 -14.35 0.77
C ILE A 19 22.27 -13.13 -0.03
N THR A 20 21.96 -13.34 -1.31
CA THR A 20 21.04 -12.45 -1.99
C THR A 20 19.73 -12.59 -1.22
N VAL A 21 19.52 -11.72 -0.24
CA VAL A 21 18.18 -11.42 0.24
C VAL A 21 17.52 -10.79 -0.99
N GLN A 22 16.93 -11.63 -1.85
CA GLN A 22 15.78 -11.21 -2.61
C GLN A 22 14.74 -10.90 -1.54
N ALA A 23 14.79 -9.65 -1.05
CA ALA A 23 13.60 -8.97 -0.63
C ALA A 23 12.72 -8.97 -1.88
N GLY A 24 11.95 -10.04 -2.06
CA GLY A 24 10.75 -9.95 -2.88
C GLY A 24 9.98 -8.85 -2.19
N ALA A 25 10.01 -7.64 -2.77
CA ALA A 25 9.22 -6.53 -2.30
C ALA A 25 7.79 -7.08 -2.27
N GLN A 26 7.27 -7.27 -1.06
CA GLN A 26 5.90 -7.73 -0.89
C GLN A 26 5.04 -6.74 -1.67
N GLU A 27 4.23 -7.24 -2.59
CA GLU A 27 3.36 -6.37 -3.37
C GLU A 27 2.45 -5.61 -2.39
N PRO A 28 2.33 -4.27 -2.54
CA PRO A 28 1.56 -3.50 -1.60
C PRO A 28 0.08 -3.90 -1.71
N GLU A 29 -0.56 -4.13 -0.56
CA GLU A 29 -2.01 -4.33 -0.48
C GLU A 29 -2.66 -2.99 -0.17
N PHE A 30 -3.81 -2.69 -0.78
CA PHE A 30 -4.58 -1.50 -0.44
C PHE A 30 -6.01 -1.88 -0.07
N ARG A 31 -6.53 -1.22 0.97
CA ARG A 31 -7.95 -1.28 1.35
C ARG A 31 -8.63 0.06 1.20
N TYR A 32 -9.89 -0.01 0.80
CA TYR A 32 -10.68 1.17 0.44
C TYR A 32 -11.74 1.43 1.51
N PHE A 33 -11.85 2.71 1.89
CA PHE A 33 -12.71 3.14 2.98
C PHE A 33 -13.54 4.36 2.57
N THR A 34 -14.83 4.31 2.87
CA THR A 34 -15.74 5.44 2.74
C THR A 34 -16.86 5.32 3.79
N TRP A 35 -17.49 6.44 4.12
CA TRP A 35 -18.76 6.48 4.85
C TRP A 35 -19.93 6.90 3.93
N LEU A 36 -19.65 7.14 2.63
CA LEU A 36 -20.63 7.61 1.66
C LEU A 36 -21.32 6.42 0.98
N GLU A 37 -22.57 6.14 1.37
CA GLU A 37 -23.33 4.99 0.86
C GLU A 37 -23.57 5.03 -0.66
N ASP A 38 -23.73 6.22 -1.25
CA ASP A 38 -23.96 6.38 -2.69
C ASP A 38 -22.74 5.93 -3.51
N VAL A 39 -21.54 6.28 -3.04
CA VAL A 39 -20.27 5.88 -3.65
C VAL A 39 -20.07 4.37 -3.52
N LEU A 40 -20.37 3.81 -2.35
CA LEU A 40 -20.34 2.36 -2.12
C LEU A 40 -21.23 1.62 -3.12
N ASN A 41 -22.50 2.04 -3.26
CA ASN A 41 -23.45 1.42 -4.19
C ASN A 41 -22.96 1.48 -5.65
N LYS A 42 -22.41 2.62 -6.08
CA LYS A 42 -21.88 2.76 -7.45
C LYS A 42 -20.74 1.80 -7.74
N ILE A 43 -19.79 1.70 -6.81
CA ILE A 43 -18.62 0.81 -6.93
C ILE A 43 -19.06 -0.65 -6.95
N GLU A 44 -19.97 -1.04 -6.05
CA GLU A 44 -20.44 -2.43 -5.94
C GLU A 44 -21.18 -2.88 -7.21
N ASN A 45 -21.97 -1.98 -7.81
CA ASN A 45 -22.68 -2.23 -9.06
C ASN A 45 -21.79 -2.09 -10.32
N GLY A 46 -20.52 -1.71 -10.17
CA GLY A 46 -19.61 -1.50 -11.30
C GLY A 46 -20.02 -0.33 -12.20
N GLU A 47 -20.67 0.68 -11.63
CA GLU A 47 -21.05 1.90 -12.34
C GLU A 47 -19.82 2.75 -12.70
N ASP A 48 -20.02 3.72 -13.60
CA ASP A 48 -19.01 4.70 -13.93
C ASP A 48 -18.72 5.62 -12.75
N VAL A 49 -17.45 5.65 -12.33
CA VAL A 49 -16.94 6.45 -11.21
C VAL A 49 -16.11 7.66 -11.67
N ARG A 50 -16.11 7.97 -12.98
CA ARG A 50 -15.45 9.19 -13.48
C ARG A 50 -16.08 10.43 -12.86
N GLY A 51 -15.24 11.35 -12.39
CA GLY A 51 -15.65 12.58 -11.72
C GLY A 51 -15.61 12.48 -10.18
N TYR A 52 -15.59 11.26 -9.64
CA TYR A 52 -15.28 11.00 -8.23
C TYR A 52 -13.76 11.00 -8.00
N LYS A 53 -13.36 11.18 -6.75
CA LYS A 53 -11.98 11.30 -6.32
C LYS A 53 -11.63 10.30 -5.22
N LEU A 54 -10.46 9.70 -5.37
CA LEU A 54 -9.81 8.80 -4.43
C LEU A 54 -8.63 9.51 -3.77
N CYS A 55 -8.58 9.51 -2.45
CA CYS A 55 -7.41 9.96 -1.70
C CYS A 55 -6.52 8.76 -1.36
N ALA A 56 -5.23 8.82 -1.71
CA ALA A 56 -4.30 7.71 -1.51
C ALA A 56 -2.88 8.21 -1.23
N THR A 57 -1.99 7.36 -0.73
CA THR A 57 -0.55 7.67 -0.67
C THR A 57 0.12 7.50 -2.04
N GLU A 58 1.31 8.08 -2.25
CA GLU A 58 2.01 8.08 -3.54
C GLU A 58 2.32 6.70 -4.10
N GLU A 59 2.36 5.67 -3.25
CA GLU A 59 2.64 4.28 -3.61
C GLU A 59 1.42 3.56 -4.18
N TRP A 60 0.23 4.19 -4.11
CA TRP A 60 -1.00 3.60 -4.62
C TRP A 60 -0.97 3.45 -6.14
N SER A 61 -1.42 2.28 -6.60
CA SER A 61 -1.62 1.99 -8.01
C SER A 61 -2.86 1.12 -8.19
N PRO A 62 -3.67 1.36 -9.25
CA PRO A 62 -4.85 0.55 -9.53
C PRO A 62 -4.49 -0.93 -9.81
N LEU A 63 -3.24 -1.22 -10.19
CA LEU A 63 -2.75 -2.59 -10.43
C LEU A 63 -2.83 -3.48 -9.18
N TYR A 64 -2.81 -2.88 -7.99
CA TYR A 64 -2.83 -3.60 -6.72
C TYR A 64 -4.25 -3.71 -6.12
N SER A 65 -5.29 -3.28 -6.84
CA SER A 65 -6.69 -3.36 -6.43
C SER A 65 -7.36 -4.67 -6.86
N ALA A 66 -8.40 -5.10 -6.15
CA ALA A 66 -9.23 -6.26 -6.55
C ALA A 66 -10.07 -5.99 -7.81
N LYS A 67 -10.41 -4.73 -8.11
CA LYS A 67 -11.11 -4.33 -9.36
C LYS A 67 -10.40 -3.16 -10.05
N PRO A 68 -9.24 -3.39 -10.69
CA PRO A 68 -8.46 -2.34 -11.36
C PRO A 68 -9.27 -1.52 -12.38
N ASP A 69 -10.21 -2.17 -13.08
CA ASP A 69 -11.04 -1.54 -14.11
C ASP A 69 -12.03 -0.50 -13.57
N VAL A 70 -12.49 -0.66 -12.32
CA VAL A 70 -13.35 0.31 -11.64
C VAL A 70 -12.48 1.41 -11.06
N VAL A 71 -11.45 1.06 -10.29
CA VAL A 71 -10.68 2.06 -9.53
C VAL A 71 -9.84 2.99 -10.41
N LYS A 72 -9.47 2.57 -11.62
CA LYS A 72 -8.78 3.45 -12.59
C LYS A 72 -9.65 4.62 -13.07
N GLY A 73 -10.96 4.59 -12.82
CA GLY A 73 -11.89 5.66 -13.20
C GLY A 73 -11.88 6.86 -12.25
N PHE A 74 -11.39 6.70 -11.02
CA PHE A 74 -11.31 7.81 -10.05
C PHE A 74 -10.22 8.81 -10.43
N GLY A 75 -10.48 10.09 -10.19
CA GLY A 75 -9.39 11.07 -10.06
C GLY A 75 -8.61 10.79 -8.78
N VAL A 76 -7.28 10.79 -8.83
CA VAL A 76 -6.45 10.46 -7.65
C VAL A 76 -5.89 11.75 -7.06
N VAL A 77 -6.03 11.89 -5.74
CA VAL A 77 -5.38 12.94 -4.94
C VAL A 77 -4.39 12.27 -4.01
N PHE A 78 -3.09 12.52 -4.25
CA PHE A 78 -2.06 11.98 -3.40
C PHE A 78 -1.96 12.78 -2.10
N SER A 79 -2.02 12.07 -0.99
CA SER A 79 -1.90 12.58 0.38
C SER A 79 -0.54 12.17 0.95
N GLN A 80 0.01 12.96 1.88
CA GLN A 80 1.31 12.69 2.47
C GLN A 80 1.28 11.54 3.48
N SER A 81 0.09 11.16 3.95
CA SER A 81 -0.09 10.09 4.94
C SER A 81 -1.47 9.44 4.87
N ALA A 82 -1.60 8.26 5.48
CA ALA A 82 -2.88 7.57 5.65
C ALA A 82 -3.92 8.41 6.42
N ALA A 83 -3.46 9.18 7.42
CA ALA A 83 -4.32 10.06 8.22
C ALA A 83 -4.88 11.21 7.38
N GLU A 84 -4.05 11.83 6.55
CA GLU A 84 -4.49 12.89 5.64
C GLU A 84 -5.47 12.37 4.59
N ALA A 85 -5.20 11.18 4.03
CA ALA A 85 -6.10 10.55 3.08
C ALA A 85 -7.50 10.30 3.66
N LEU A 86 -7.61 9.84 4.91
CA LEU A 86 -8.89 9.66 5.60
C LEU A 86 -9.58 10.98 5.94
N LEU A 87 -8.85 11.97 6.46
CA LEU A 87 -9.42 13.29 6.81
C LEU A 87 -9.97 14.03 5.60
N ALA A 88 -9.44 13.75 4.40
CA ALA A 88 -9.90 14.32 3.15
C ALA A 88 -11.19 13.70 2.59
N VAL A 89 -11.65 12.57 3.14
CA VAL A 89 -12.93 11.96 2.72
C VAL A 89 -14.10 12.86 3.12
N GLY A 90 -15.07 13.02 2.21
CA GLY A 90 -16.22 13.92 2.35
C GLY A 90 -15.92 15.41 2.19
N THR A 91 -14.65 15.81 2.02
CA THR A 91 -14.26 17.19 1.72
C THR A 91 -13.59 17.33 0.36
N LEU A 92 -12.59 16.50 0.08
CA LEU A 92 -11.81 16.51 -1.17
C LEU A 92 -11.97 15.24 -2.00
N CYS A 93 -12.23 14.11 -1.33
CA CYS A 93 -12.37 12.80 -1.92
C CYS A 93 -13.63 12.10 -1.43
N GLU A 94 -14.15 11.16 -2.20
CA GLU A 94 -15.31 10.36 -1.81
C GLU A 94 -14.91 9.05 -1.11
N LEU A 95 -13.65 8.62 -1.27
CA LEU A 95 -13.10 7.48 -0.57
C LEU A 95 -11.58 7.63 -0.41
N ALA A 96 -11.03 6.85 0.53
CA ALA A 96 -9.60 6.72 0.73
C ALA A 96 -9.13 5.30 0.38
N ALA A 97 -7.92 5.18 -0.17
CA ALA A 97 -7.18 3.93 -0.25
C ALA A 97 -6.00 3.99 0.71
N LEU A 98 -5.94 3.05 1.64
CA LEU A 98 -4.89 2.95 2.65
C LEU A 98 -4.10 1.67 2.41
N GLU A 99 -2.79 1.76 2.53
CA GLU A 99 -1.94 0.59 2.45
C GLU A 99 -2.25 -0.36 3.61
N TRP A 100 -2.37 -1.64 3.30
CA TRP A 100 -2.78 -2.70 4.20
C TRP A 100 -1.76 -3.86 4.28
N THR A 101 -0.62 -3.69 3.60
CA THR A 101 0.52 -4.59 3.69
C THR A 101 0.95 -4.78 5.15
N GLU A 102 1.26 -6.02 5.54
CA GLU A 102 1.74 -6.31 6.89
C GLU A 102 2.96 -5.46 7.26
N GLY A 103 3.04 -5.01 8.52
CA GLY A 103 4.16 -4.23 9.02
C GLY A 103 3.74 -2.87 9.55
N GLU A 104 4.62 -1.88 9.40
CA GLU A 104 4.40 -0.52 9.91
C GLU A 104 3.32 0.22 9.11
N GLN A 105 3.23 -0.03 7.81
CA GLN A 105 2.24 0.57 6.91
C GLN A 105 0.81 0.28 7.37
N ARG A 106 0.48 -1.00 7.61
CA ARG A 106 -0.82 -1.36 8.18
C ARG A 106 -1.07 -0.75 9.56
N LYS A 107 -0.05 -0.69 10.44
CA LYS A 107 -0.21 -0.05 11.76
C LYS A 107 -0.54 1.44 11.63
N GLU A 108 0.08 2.13 10.68
CA GLU A 108 -0.21 3.54 10.39
C GLU A 108 -1.63 3.73 9.86
N SER A 109 -2.06 2.90 8.92
CA SER A 109 -3.43 2.90 8.40
C SER A 109 -4.47 2.59 9.48
N GLU A 110 -4.23 1.61 10.34
CA GLU A 110 -5.11 1.28 11.48
C GLU A 110 -5.15 2.42 12.51
N LYS A 111 -4.01 3.07 12.77
CA LYS A 111 -3.95 4.24 13.64
C LYS A 111 -4.70 5.42 13.04
N ALA A 112 -4.59 5.63 11.74
CA ALA A 112 -5.30 6.68 11.02
C ALA A 112 -6.82 6.47 11.09
N LEU A 113 -7.29 5.24 10.86
CA LEU A 113 -8.71 4.88 11.01
C LEU A 113 -9.21 5.15 12.42
N LYS A 114 -8.51 4.67 13.46
CA LYS A 114 -8.90 4.91 14.87
C LYS A 114 -8.84 6.38 15.27
N GLY A 115 -7.97 7.16 14.63
CA GLY A 115 -7.78 8.59 14.89
C GLY A 115 -8.80 9.49 14.18
N ALA A 116 -9.49 8.98 13.16
CA ALA A 116 -10.56 9.72 12.50
C ALA A 116 -11.74 9.88 13.47
N THR A 117 -12.25 11.10 13.61
CA THR A 117 -13.37 11.42 14.52
C THR A 117 -14.65 10.61 14.22
N MET A 118 -14.73 10.02 13.02
CA MET A 118 -15.84 9.19 12.54
C MET A 118 -15.34 7.78 12.15
N ALA A 119 -14.35 7.26 12.87
CA ALA A 119 -13.73 5.95 12.63
C ALA A 119 -14.74 4.82 12.42
N ASP A 120 -15.81 4.79 13.23
CA ASP A 120 -16.83 3.74 13.21
C ASP A 120 -17.74 3.79 11.96
N GLU A 121 -17.75 4.94 11.26
CA GLU A 121 -18.55 5.15 10.05
C GLU A 121 -17.78 4.79 8.78
N PHE A 122 -16.45 4.72 8.85
CA PHE A 122 -15.64 4.24 7.73
C PHE A 122 -15.82 2.74 7.57
N GLN A 123 -16.53 2.34 6.52
CA GLN A 123 -16.70 0.95 6.17
C GLN A 123 -15.65 0.55 5.13
N PRO A 124 -14.97 -0.61 5.31
CA PRO A 124 -14.16 -1.18 4.26
C PRO A 124 -15.07 -1.59 3.09
N ILE A 125 -14.72 -1.23 1.86
CA ILE A 125 -15.50 -1.57 0.67
C ILE A 125 -15.14 -3.00 0.21
N PRO A 126 -15.97 -4.03 0.46
CA PRO A 126 -15.55 -5.42 0.29
C PRO A 126 -15.18 -5.75 -1.16
N SER A 127 -15.92 -5.19 -2.12
CA SER A 127 -15.74 -5.47 -3.54
C SER A 127 -14.44 -4.94 -4.15
N LEU A 128 -13.69 -4.10 -3.43
CA LEU A 128 -12.40 -3.55 -3.83
C LEU A 128 -11.22 -4.08 -3.00
N ASN A 129 -11.49 -4.82 -1.92
CA ASN A 129 -10.47 -5.37 -1.04
C ASN A 129 -10.13 -6.80 -1.47
N LYS A 130 -8.86 -7.17 -1.45
CA LYS A 130 -8.43 -8.57 -1.68
C LYS A 130 -8.81 -9.41 -0.45
N GLU A 131 -9.29 -10.64 -0.69
CA GLU A 131 -9.57 -11.64 0.36
C GLU A 131 -8.27 -12.19 0.98
#